data_AF-A0A1V4VZ49-F1
#
_entry.id   AF-A0A1V4VZ49-F1
#
_cell.length_a   1.000
_cell.length_b   1.000
_cell.length_c   1.000
_cell.angle_alpha   90.00
_cell.angle_beta   90.00
_cell.angle_gamma   90.00
#
_symmetry.space_group_name_H-M   'P 1'
#
loop_
_entity.id
_entity.type
_entity.pdbx_description
1 polymer ?
#
loop_
_entity_poly.entity_id
_entity_poly.type
_entity_poly.pdbx_seq_one_letter_code
_entity_poly.pdbx_strand_id
1 'polypeptide(L)'
;MKITRLIIALLILAFISGCAVEEGKLSGGQGKKTVVTMDQAITEYLENSIIPIPEPPGVKTFAAYDLLGVSENGNEKTAYLLADIRTYGVEPSVGIGPRSASFLPLALTMREENGSFTVVGHRQPRDGTYNWPDIKQIFPQEYHERILNYHKTGKGQEMEQSIREKVNNYLKTAGIEYTG
;
A
#
# COMPACT_ATOMS: atom_id res chain seq x y z
N MET A 1 -1.85 76.23 29.97
CA MET A 1 -2.11 75.49 28.72
C MET A 1 -3.52 74.91 28.75
N LYS A 2 -4.09 74.79 27.57
CA LYS A 2 -5.51 74.76 27.25
C LYS A 2 -6.09 73.34 27.16
N ILE A 3 -7.31 73.20 27.70
CA ILE A 3 -8.52 72.59 27.10
C ILE A 3 -8.54 71.04 26.92
N THR A 4 -9.28 70.41 27.84
CA THR A 4 -10.50 69.57 27.65
C THR A 4 -10.65 68.76 26.36
N ARG A 5 -11.05 67.47 26.48
CA ARG A 5 -12.11 66.70 25.74
C ARG A 5 -12.04 65.22 26.23
N LEU A 6 -13.02 64.61 26.90
CA LEU A 6 -14.41 64.21 26.56
C LEU A 6 -14.54 62.68 26.29
N ILE A 7 -15.27 62.02 27.22
CA ILE A 7 -16.30 60.94 27.10
C ILE A 7 -15.91 59.48 26.74
N ILE A 8 -16.57 58.58 27.50
CA ILE A 8 -17.32 57.33 27.13
C ILE A 8 -16.77 56.13 27.95
N ALA A 9 -17.27 55.83 29.15
CA ALA A 9 -18.55 55.17 29.51
C ALA A 9 -18.63 53.68 29.15
N LEU A 10 -18.68 52.81 30.17
CA LEU A 10 -19.68 51.74 30.42
C LEU A 10 -19.10 50.77 31.50
N LEU A 11 -19.68 50.72 32.71
CA LEU A 11 -20.70 49.76 33.16
C LEU A 11 -20.15 48.33 33.25
N ILE A 12 -19.64 47.89 34.40
CA ILE A 12 -20.37 47.34 35.57
C ILE A 12 -21.37 46.23 35.16
N LEU A 13 -21.07 44.96 35.42
CA LEU A 13 -21.66 44.13 36.51
C LEU A 13 -21.39 42.64 36.23
N ALA A 14 -20.88 41.98 37.27
CA ALA A 14 -20.82 40.54 37.40
C ALA A 14 -22.22 39.91 37.41
N PHE A 15 -22.36 38.69 36.88
CA PHE A 15 -23.18 37.67 37.54
C PHE A 15 -22.56 36.28 37.35
N ILE A 16 -22.26 35.71 38.51
CA ILE A 16 -21.87 34.34 38.75
C ILE A 16 -23.16 33.52 38.74
N SER A 17 -23.19 32.45 37.95
CA SER A 17 -23.97 31.23 38.19
C SER A 17 -23.45 30.22 37.16
N GLY A 18 -22.88 29.07 37.49
CA GLY A 18 -23.20 28.21 38.61
C GLY A 18 -24.02 27.03 38.11
N CYS A 19 -23.31 25.95 37.75
CA CYS A 19 -23.75 24.54 37.67
C CYS A 19 -24.65 24.09 36.51
N ALA A 20 -24.09 23.25 35.64
CA ALA A 20 -24.50 21.85 35.52
C ALA A 20 -23.42 21.06 34.76
N VAL A 21 -22.74 20.14 35.45
CA VAL A 21 -22.08 19.01 34.79
C VAL A 21 -23.21 18.08 34.35
N GLU A 22 -23.51 18.09 33.06
CA GLU A 22 -24.23 17.00 32.42
C GLU A 22 -23.21 16.03 31.84
N GLU A 23 -23.13 14.83 32.43
CA GLU A 23 -22.69 13.64 31.72
C GLU A 23 -23.79 13.26 30.72
N GLY A 24 -23.71 13.83 29.52
CA GLY A 24 -24.52 13.45 28.37
C GLY A 24 -23.62 12.93 27.26
N LYS A 25 -23.59 11.60 27.09
CA LYS A 25 -22.96 10.88 25.97
C LYS A 25 -23.12 11.62 24.64
N LEU A 26 -22.02 12.17 24.10
CA LEU A 26 -21.87 12.38 22.67
C LEU A 26 -20.89 11.34 22.12
N SER A 27 -21.52 10.21 21.79
CA SER A 27 -21.08 9.25 20.78
C SER A 27 -20.55 9.95 19.55
N GLY A 28 -19.49 9.37 18.96
CA GLY A 28 -19.10 9.65 17.59
C GLY A 28 -17.81 10.44 17.47
N GLY A 29 -16.73 9.98 18.12
CA GLY A 29 -15.42 10.11 17.50
C GLY A 29 -15.49 9.43 16.15
N GLN A 30 -15.80 10.17 15.09
CA GLN A 30 -15.56 9.74 13.73
C GLN A 30 -14.05 9.63 13.60
N GLY A 31 -13.51 8.47 14.00
CA GLY A 31 -12.21 8.03 13.57
C GLY A 31 -12.24 8.17 12.06
N LYS A 32 -11.47 9.12 11.53
CA LYS A 32 -11.32 9.37 10.11
C LYS A 32 -11.02 8.02 9.48
N LYS A 33 -12.01 7.41 8.82
CA LYS A 33 -11.85 6.09 8.22
C LYS A 33 -10.69 6.22 7.23
N THR A 34 -9.55 5.61 7.55
CA THR A 34 -8.38 5.66 6.68
C THR A 34 -8.77 4.99 5.37
N VAL A 35 -8.79 5.78 4.29
CA VAL A 35 -9.08 5.29 2.95
C VAL A 35 -7.85 4.56 2.44
N VAL A 36 -7.98 3.25 2.19
CA VAL A 36 -6.90 2.41 1.64
C VAL A 36 -6.89 2.58 0.13
N THR A 37 -5.79 3.09 -0.43
CA THR A 37 -5.65 3.24 -1.88
C THR A 37 -5.46 1.88 -2.55
N MET A 38 -5.72 1.81 -3.87
CA MET A 38 -5.45 0.61 -4.67
C MET A 38 -4.00 0.17 -4.57
N ASP A 39 -3.06 1.12 -4.64
CA ASP A 39 -1.63 0.86 -4.53
C ASP A 39 -1.23 0.26 -3.18
N GLN A 40 -1.79 0.79 -2.09
CA GLN A 40 -1.58 0.24 -0.75
C GLN A 40 -2.12 -1.18 -0.65
N ALA A 41 -3.36 -1.41 -1.10
CA ALA A 41 -3.98 -2.73 -1.06
C ALA A 41 -3.22 -3.77 -1.89
N ILE A 42 -2.74 -3.40 -3.09
CA ILE A 42 -1.94 -4.28 -3.93
C ILE A 42 -0.60 -4.58 -3.26
N THR A 43 0.13 -3.55 -2.81
CA THR A 43 1.45 -3.74 -2.19
C THR A 43 1.36 -4.63 -0.96
N GLU A 44 0.39 -4.38 -0.08
CA GLU A 44 0.16 -5.19 1.11
C GLU A 44 -0.17 -6.65 0.75
N TYR A 45 -1.00 -6.86 -0.28
CA TYR A 45 -1.33 -8.22 -0.72
C TYR A 45 -0.12 -8.95 -1.30
N LEU A 46 0.68 -8.29 -2.14
CA LEU A 46 1.88 -8.88 -2.74
C LEU A 46 2.91 -9.26 -1.68
N GLU A 47 3.08 -8.44 -0.64
CA GLU A 47 4.06 -8.66 0.42
C GLU A 47 3.63 -9.70 1.45
N ASN A 48 2.32 -9.99 1.58
CA ASN A 48 1.83 -10.84 2.67
C ASN A 48 1.05 -12.10 2.23
N SER A 49 0.59 -12.17 0.97
CA SER A 49 -0.41 -13.20 0.57
C SER A 49 0.00 -14.08 -0.62
N ILE A 50 0.97 -13.68 -1.44
CA ILE A 50 1.34 -14.45 -2.65
C ILE A 50 2.21 -15.65 -2.30
N ILE A 51 3.19 -15.49 -1.41
CA ILE A 51 4.06 -16.58 -0.97
C ILE A 51 3.42 -17.21 0.28
N PRO A 52 2.84 -18.43 0.19
CA PRO A 52 1.98 -18.99 1.23
C PRO A 52 2.74 -19.55 2.45
N ILE A 53 4.05 -19.32 2.54
CA ILE A 53 4.90 -19.84 3.61
C ILE A 53 5.22 -18.66 4.54
N PRO A 54 4.92 -18.77 5.85
CA PRO A 54 5.35 -17.77 6.82
C PRO A 54 6.83 -17.52 6.65
N GLU A 55 7.21 -16.27 6.52
CA GLU A 55 8.61 -15.90 6.40
C GLU A 55 9.36 -16.46 7.62
N PRO A 56 10.53 -17.08 7.40
CA PRO A 56 11.40 -17.41 8.51
C PRO A 56 11.64 -16.16 9.38
N PRO A 57 11.76 -16.28 10.71
CA PRO A 57 12.13 -15.15 11.54
C PRO A 57 13.35 -14.41 10.98
N GLY A 58 13.29 -13.07 10.96
CA GLY A 58 14.33 -12.23 10.37
C GLY A 58 14.36 -12.19 8.85
N VAL A 59 13.37 -12.76 8.14
CA VAL A 59 13.15 -12.59 6.70
C VAL A 59 11.93 -11.71 6.48
N LYS A 60 11.98 -10.86 5.44
CA LYS A 60 10.87 -10.00 5.02
C LYS A 60 10.69 -9.99 3.50
N THR A 61 9.44 -10.04 3.04
CA THR A 61 9.06 -9.82 1.63
C THR A 61 8.91 -8.35 1.33
N PHE A 62 9.39 -7.98 0.15
CA PHE A 62 9.22 -6.68 -0.49
C PHE A 62 8.74 -6.91 -1.90
N ALA A 63 7.84 -6.05 -2.37
CA ALA A 63 7.31 -6.15 -3.72
C ALA A 63 7.31 -4.82 -4.47
N ALA A 64 7.40 -4.89 -5.79
CA ALA A 64 7.05 -3.82 -6.71
C ALA A 64 6.23 -4.42 -7.85
N TYR A 65 5.44 -3.59 -8.52
CA TYR A 65 4.61 -4.05 -9.62
C TYR A 65 4.44 -2.97 -10.70
N ASP A 66 4.15 -3.42 -11.91
CA ASP A 66 3.74 -2.59 -13.03
C ASP A 66 2.31 -2.94 -13.41
N LEU A 67 1.41 -1.97 -13.25
CA LEU A 67 0.01 -2.12 -13.60
C LEU A 67 -0.15 -2.10 -15.12
N LEU A 68 -0.74 -3.17 -15.67
CA LEU A 68 -1.08 -3.27 -17.09
C LEU A 68 -2.41 -2.59 -17.37
N GLY A 69 -3.39 -2.81 -16.48
CA GLY A 69 -4.66 -2.11 -16.47
C GLY A 69 -5.64 -2.71 -15.47
N VAL A 70 -6.84 -2.14 -15.42
CA VAL A 70 -7.92 -2.54 -14.51
C VAL A 70 -9.19 -2.71 -15.32
N SER A 71 -9.84 -3.87 -15.19
CA SER A 71 -11.20 -4.07 -15.69
C SER A 71 -12.20 -3.92 -14.54
N GLU A 72 -13.33 -3.29 -14.82
CA GLU A 72 -14.39 -3.04 -13.82
C GLU A 72 -15.63 -3.87 -14.15
N ASN A 73 -16.24 -4.47 -13.12
CA ASN A 73 -17.52 -5.15 -13.19
C ASN A 73 -18.33 -4.85 -11.93
N GLY A 74 -19.06 -3.73 -11.93
CA GLY A 74 -19.73 -3.22 -10.74
C GLY A 74 -18.73 -2.84 -9.64
N ASN A 75 -18.90 -3.40 -8.44
CA ASN A 75 -18.00 -3.14 -7.29
C ASN A 75 -16.76 -4.03 -7.27
N GLU A 76 -16.67 -5.00 -8.18
CA GLU A 76 -15.49 -5.84 -8.35
C GLU A 76 -14.60 -5.27 -9.45
N LYS A 77 -13.31 -5.22 -9.20
CA LYS A 77 -12.29 -4.83 -10.17
C LYS A 77 -11.29 -5.96 -10.31
N THR A 78 -10.76 -6.15 -11.51
CA THR A 78 -9.61 -7.01 -11.74
C THR A 78 -8.43 -6.16 -12.19
N ALA A 79 -7.38 -6.11 -11.36
CA ALA A 79 -6.13 -5.46 -11.70
C ALA A 79 -5.17 -6.48 -12.33
N TYR A 80 -4.73 -6.21 -13.55
CA TYR A 80 -3.74 -7.03 -14.26
C TYR A 80 -2.37 -6.38 -14.11
N LEU A 81 -1.40 -7.11 -13.59
CA LEU A 81 -0.08 -6.57 -13.30
C LEU A 81 1.03 -7.60 -13.51
N LEU A 82 2.25 -7.11 -13.66
CA LEU A 82 3.46 -7.91 -13.44
C LEU A 82 4.08 -7.48 -12.11
N ALA A 83 4.37 -8.44 -11.25
CA ALA A 83 4.97 -8.21 -9.94
C ALA A 83 6.39 -8.77 -9.88
N ASP A 84 7.31 -8.02 -9.28
CA ASP A 84 8.58 -8.50 -8.76
C ASP A 84 8.44 -8.61 -7.23
N ILE A 85 8.54 -9.84 -6.72
CA ILE A 85 8.37 -10.17 -5.31
C ILE A 85 9.67 -10.82 -4.84
N ARG A 86 10.28 -10.25 -3.79
CA ARG A 86 11.57 -10.69 -3.29
C ARG A 86 11.58 -10.80 -1.79
N THR A 87 12.26 -11.81 -1.28
CA THR A 87 12.52 -11.95 0.16
C THR A 87 13.95 -11.53 0.49
N TYR A 88 14.11 -10.88 1.64
CA TYR A 88 15.39 -10.43 2.16
C TYR A 88 15.54 -10.86 3.61
N GLY A 89 16.74 -11.30 3.98
CA GLY A 89 17.14 -11.34 5.38
C GLY A 89 17.30 -9.91 5.87
N VAL A 90 16.61 -9.57 6.95
CA VAL A 90 16.58 -8.26 7.59
C VAL A 90 17.06 -8.31 9.04
N GLU A 91 17.60 -9.45 9.49
CA GLU A 91 18.27 -9.60 10.78
C GLU A 91 19.68 -10.19 10.63
N PRO A 92 20.65 -9.80 11.48
CA PRO A 92 22.00 -10.38 11.47
C PRO A 92 22.03 -11.89 11.69
N SER A 93 21.08 -12.42 12.47
CA SER A 93 20.95 -13.85 12.83
C SER A 93 20.79 -14.76 11.60
N VAL A 94 20.10 -14.28 10.57
CA VAL A 94 19.90 -14.99 9.30
C VAL A 94 20.82 -14.46 8.19
N GLY A 95 21.54 -13.37 8.46
CA GLY A 95 22.33 -12.59 7.50
C GLY A 95 21.47 -11.55 6.77
N ILE A 96 22.02 -10.36 6.54
CA ILE A 96 21.33 -9.32 5.77
C ILE A 96 21.57 -9.55 4.27
N GLY A 97 20.51 -9.51 3.46
CA GLY A 97 20.63 -9.59 2.00
C GLY A 97 19.54 -10.43 1.32
N PRO A 98 19.61 -10.59 -0.02
CA PRO A 98 18.59 -11.25 -0.80
C PRO A 98 18.49 -12.75 -0.49
N ARG A 99 17.26 -13.29 -0.55
CA ARG A 99 16.95 -14.71 -0.26
C ARG A 99 16.23 -15.40 -1.42
N SER A 100 15.22 -14.76 -1.97
CA SER A 100 14.50 -15.26 -3.15
C SER A 100 14.00 -14.12 -4.02
N ALA A 101 13.70 -14.43 -5.27
CA ALA A 101 13.05 -13.54 -6.21
C ALA A 101 12.02 -14.31 -7.03
N SER A 102 10.90 -13.68 -7.34
CA SER A 102 9.83 -14.22 -8.15
C SER A 102 9.22 -13.11 -8.99
N PHE A 103 9.20 -13.31 -10.30
CA PHE A 103 8.59 -12.39 -11.25
C PHE A 103 7.33 -13.02 -11.81
N LEU A 104 6.16 -12.47 -11.46
CA LEU A 104 4.87 -13.12 -11.65
C LEU A 104 3.87 -12.23 -12.39
N PRO A 105 3.25 -12.72 -13.47
CA PRO A 105 2.00 -12.15 -13.97
C PRO A 105 0.87 -12.47 -12.99
N LEU A 106 0.15 -11.45 -12.53
CA LEU A 106 -0.99 -11.61 -11.63
C LEU A 106 -2.23 -10.90 -12.16
N ALA A 107 -3.39 -11.54 -11.98
CA ALA A 107 -4.69 -10.89 -12.03
C ALA A 107 -5.27 -10.87 -10.61
N LEU A 108 -5.35 -9.69 -10.00
CA LEU A 108 -5.86 -9.49 -8.65
C LEU A 108 -7.34 -9.13 -8.69
N THR A 109 -8.17 -9.89 -7.99
CA THR A 109 -9.57 -9.55 -7.76
C THR A 109 -9.65 -8.59 -6.57
N MET A 110 -10.27 -7.44 -6.79
CA MET A 110 -10.35 -6.35 -5.82
C MET A 110 -11.79 -5.94 -5.60
N ARG A 111 -12.10 -5.53 -4.37
CA ARG A 111 -13.38 -4.89 -4.03
C ARG A 111 -13.14 -3.44 -3.63
N GLU A 112 -14.00 -2.56 -4.11
CA GLU A 112 -14.04 -1.15 -3.70
C GLU A 112 -15.26 -0.91 -2.80
N GLU A 113 -15.03 -0.43 -1.58
CA GLU A 113 -16.08 -0.08 -0.63
C GLU A 113 -15.76 1.24 0.06
N ASN A 114 -16.63 2.25 -0.09
CA ASN A 114 -16.45 3.59 0.47
C ASN A 114 -15.09 4.22 0.07
N GLY A 115 -14.67 4.03 -1.18
CA GLY A 115 -13.40 4.51 -1.72
C GLY A 115 -12.15 3.75 -1.24
N SER A 116 -12.31 2.73 -0.39
CA SER A 116 -11.21 1.87 0.06
C SER A 116 -11.14 0.60 -0.75
N PHE A 117 -9.93 0.15 -1.06
CA PHE A 117 -9.68 -1.08 -1.81
C PHE A 117 -9.27 -2.24 -0.92
N THR A 118 -9.67 -3.45 -1.31
CA THR A 118 -9.18 -4.70 -0.71
C THR A 118 -8.99 -5.73 -1.79
N VAL A 119 -7.84 -6.41 -1.79
CA VAL A 119 -7.60 -7.57 -2.65
C VAL A 119 -8.24 -8.79 -2.00
N VAL A 120 -9.16 -9.44 -2.71
CA VAL A 120 -9.94 -10.58 -2.20
C VAL A 120 -9.51 -11.92 -2.81
N GLY A 121 -8.62 -11.89 -3.80
CA GLY A 121 -8.08 -13.09 -4.43
C GLY A 121 -7.14 -12.77 -5.59
N HIS A 122 -6.50 -13.80 -6.14
CA HIS A 122 -5.67 -13.67 -7.33
C HIS A 122 -5.76 -14.91 -8.22
N ARG A 123 -5.39 -14.73 -9.49
CA ARG A 123 -5.04 -15.79 -10.42
C ARG A 123 -3.62 -15.55 -10.92
N GLN A 124 -2.84 -16.62 -11.01
CA GLN A 124 -1.49 -16.62 -11.56
C GLN A 124 -1.33 -17.78 -12.55
N PRO A 125 -0.52 -17.61 -13.61
CA PRO A 125 -0.21 -18.71 -14.50
C PRO A 125 0.63 -19.76 -13.79
N ARG A 126 0.47 -21.02 -14.16
CA ARG A 126 1.36 -22.11 -13.72
C ARG A 126 2.75 -21.96 -14.33
N ASP A 127 3.70 -22.69 -13.77
CA ASP A 127 5.08 -22.68 -14.25
C ASP A 127 5.30 -23.50 -15.53
N GLY A 128 6.46 -23.26 -16.16
CA GLY A 128 6.95 -24.06 -17.28
C GLY A 128 6.05 -23.98 -18.52
N THR A 129 5.79 -25.14 -19.13
CA THR A 129 5.05 -25.24 -20.41
C THR A 129 3.59 -24.79 -20.31
N TYR A 130 3.04 -24.68 -19.10
CA TYR A 130 1.67 -24.21 -18.85
C TYR A 130 1.56 -22.70 -18.71
N ASN A 131 2.69 -22.00 -18.58
CA ASN A 131 2.71 -20.57 -18.30
C ASN A 131 2.01 -19.73 -19.37
N TRP A 132 2.43 -19.84 -20.62
CA TRP A 132 1.85 -19.08 -21.72
C TRP A 132 0.37 -19.42 -22.02
N PRO A 133 -0.04 -20.70 -22.04
CA PRO A 133 -1.46 -21.06 -22.11
C PRO A 133 -2.29 -20.37 -21.02
N ASP A 134 -1.82 -20.36 -19.77
CA ASP A 134 -2.55 -19.75 -18.66
C ASP A 134 -2.58 -18.23 -18.78
N ILE A 135 -1.49 -17.58 -19.22
CA ILE A 135 -1.48 -16.13 -19.49
C ILE A 135 -2.61 -15.77 -20.46
N LYS A 136 -2.76 -16.52 -21.56
CA LYS A 136 -3.82 -16.27 -22.55
C LYS A 136 -5.23 -16.45 -21.98
N GLN A 137 -5.40 -17.29 -20.96
CA GLN A 137 -6.68 -17.54 -20.28
C GLN A 137 -6.96 -16.55 -19.15
N ILE A 138 -5.93 -16.01 -18.50
CA ILE A 138 -6.03 -15.12 -17.34
C ILE A 138 -6.12 -13.66 -17.80
N PHE A 139 -5.31 -13.25 -18.78
CA PHE A 139 -5.14 -11.86 -19.17
C PHE A 139 -5.94 -11.52 -20.43
N PRO A 140 -6.52 -10.31 -20.49
CA PRO A 140 -7.04 -9.73 -21.73
C PRO A 140 -6.00 -9.74 -22.86
N GLN A 141 -6.46 -9.93 -24.10
CA GLN A 141 -5.60 -10.08 -25.25
C GLN A 141 -4.72 -8.85 -25.50
N GLU A 142 -5.19 -7.64 -25.16
CA GLU A 142 -4.41 -6.42 -25.32
C GLU A 142 -3.09 -6.40 -24.52
N TYR A 143 -2.95 -7.22 -23.48
CA TYR A 143 -1.74 -7.27 -22.65
C TYR A 143 -0.73 -8.34 -23.08
N HIS A 144 -1.13 -9.28 -23.94
CA HIS A 144 -0.34 -10.47 -24.27
C HIS A 144 1.03 -10.12 -24.84
N GLU A 145 1.10 -9.22 -25.82
CA GLU A 145 2.37 -8.78 -26.43
C GLU A 145 3.26 -8.02 -25.44
N ARG A 146 2.66 -7.20 -24.56
CA ARG A 146 3.41 -6.47 -23.53
C ARG A 146 4.03 -7.44 -22.51
N ILE A 147 3.31 -8.49 -22.13
CA ILE A 147 3.81 -9.53 -21.22
C ILE A 147 4.96 -10.32 -21.87
N LEU A 148 4.81 -10.77 -23.11
CA LEU A 148 5.85 -11.51 -23.84
C LEU A 148 7.14 -10.70 -24.02
N ASN A 149 6.98 -9.42 -24.33
CA ASN A 149 8.11 -8.53 -24.64
C ASN A 149 8.55 -7.72 -23.42
N TYR A 150 8.10 -8.05 -22.21
CA TYR A 150 8.30 -7.21 -21.04
C TYR A 150 9.77 -6.94 -20.73
N HIS A 151 10.63 -7.93 -20.94
CA HIS A 151 12.09 -7.83 -20.77
C HIS A 151 12.73 -6.70 -21.61
N LYS A 152 12.08 -6.26 -22.70
CA LYS A 152 12.56 -5.17 -23.57
C LYS A 152 12.22 -3.77 -23.04
N THR A 153 11.37 -3.68 -22.01
CA THR A 153 10.82 -2.39 -21.54
C THR A 153 11.72 -1.67 -20.54
N GLY A 154 12.69 -2.35 -19.92
CA GLY A 154 13.48 -1.81 -18.81
C GLY A 154 12.75 -1.78 -17.46
N LYS A 155 11.41 -1.85 -17.45
CA LYS A 155 10.60 -1.73 -16.22
C LYS A 155 10.87 -2.81 -15.17
N GLY A 156 11.32 -4.00 -15.58
CA GLY A 156 11.76 -5.03 -14.63
C GLY A 156 12.93 -4.56 -13.76
N GLN A 157 13.87 -3.80 -14.34
CA GLN A 157 15.01 -3.23 -13.63
C GLN A 157 14.58 -2.07 -12.72
N GLU A 158 13.62 -1.26 -13.16
CA GLU A 158 13.02 -0.19 -12.35
C GLU A 158 12.33 -0.76 -11.09
N MET A 159 11.56 -1.85 -11.25
CA MET A 159 10.93 -2.54 -10.12
C MET A 159 11.96 -3.12 -9.15
N GLU A 160 13.02 -3.76 -9.67
CA GLU A 160 14.12 -4.25 -8.84
C GLU A 160 14.77 -3.11 -8.03
N GLN A 161 15.03 -1.98 -8.68
CA GLN A 161 15.62 -0.81 -8.03
C GLN A 161 14.69 -0.26 -6.94
N SER A 162 13.39 -0.16 -7.22
CA SER A 162 12.38 0.24 -6.23
C SER A 162 12.37 -0.68 -5.01
N ILE A 163 12.48 -2.00 -5.21
CA ILE A 163 12.57 -2.97 -4.11
C ILE A 163 13.83 -2.75 -3.29
N ARG A 164 15.00 -2.53 -3.92
CA ARG A 164 16.24 -2.24 -3.20
C ARG A 164 16.14 -0.97 -2.34
N GLU A 165 15.48 0.06 -2.84
CA GLU A 165 15.22 1.29 -2.09
C GLU A 165 14.31 1.03 -0.88
N LYS A 166 13.23 0.24 -1.05
CA LYS A 166 12.36 -0.17 0.06
C LYS A 166 13.12 -0.95 1.13
N VAL A 167 13.97 -1.88 0.73
CA VAL A 167 14.83 -2.67 1.65
C VAL A 167 15.78 -1.74 2.41
N ASN A 168 16.50 -0.86 1.72
CA ASN A 168 17.45 0.06 2.34
C ASN A 168 16.76 1.01 3.33
N ASN A 169 15.58 1.53 2.97
CA ASN A 169 14.78 2.35 3.87
C ASN A 169 14.33 1.57 5.11
N TYR A 170 13.87 0.33 4.94
CA TYR A 170 13.48 -0.54 6.05
C TYR A 170 14.65 -0.79 7.01
N LEU A 171 15.82 -1.19 6.48
CA LEU A 171 17.00 -1.48 7.27
C LEU A 171 17.51 -0.23 8.02
N LYS A 172 17.50 0.92 7.36
CA LYS A 172 17.85 2.21 7.99
C LYS A 172 16.90 2.54 9.14
N THR A 173 15.59 2.39 8.96
CA THR A 173 14.60 2.61 10.03
C THR A 173 14.76 1.61 11.17
N ALA A 174 15.19 0.38 10.89
CA ALA A 174 15.50 -0.63 11.89
C ALA A 174 16.86 -0.44 12.58
N GLY A 175 17.66 0.57 12.19
CA GLY A 175 19.00 0.80 12.75
C GLY A 175 20.04 -0.23 12.29
N ILE A 176 19.81 -0.86 11.14
CA ILE A 176 20.68 -1.88 10.56
C ILE A 176 21.45 -1.26 9.39
N GLU A 177 22.77 -1.26 9.48
CA GLU A 177 23.64 -0.85 8.37
C GLU A 177 23.78 -2.00 7.38
N TYR A 178 23.43 -1.73 6.12
CA TYR A 178 23.66 -2.64 5.00
C TYR A 178 24.59 -1.98 3.99
N THR A 179 25.74 -2.61 3.75
CA THR A 179 26.81 -2.09 2.87
C THR A 179 26.89 -2.84 1.54
N GLY A 180 25.81 -3.49 1.10
CA GLY A 180 25.79 -4.36 -0.09
C GLY A 180 24.81 -3.93 -1.18
#